data_AF-A0A0A1PTS4-F1
#
_entry.id   AF-A0A0A1PTS4-F1
#
_cell.length_a   1.000
_cell.length_b   1.000
_cell.length_c   1.000
_cell.angle_alpha   90.00
_cell.angle_beta   90.00
_cell.angle_gamma   90.00
#
_symmetry.space_group_name_H-M   'P 1'
#
loop_
_entity.id
_entity.type
_entity.pdbx_description
1 polymer ?
#
loop_
_entity_poly.entity_id
_entity_poly.type
_entity_poly.pdbx_seq_one_letter_code
_entity_poly.pdbx_strand_id
1 'polypeptide(L)'
;MEETSFQLLRDAPLHRFTPAEWTGWYPRVAAHLAGEDPATRAAALERLVMAVFRAEPGTLSGPERDAHARDRAVWFLETLAAAQRRHPELLAAFLEHLRWHGDDEPFPAVLLPWLRALRAQRLPEVPGDRIDAAELLIGGLAWTDRGDLPALFDHASDYVRSCAACMFGRQGLAYGDGDQDVMDPDIIDRLTAKELERPGLAGPFWSGCMFFGDYDGFGRDPVAWMLDIIERRNGPEPADMAANGIDFHIHELAAGDPAAIRRLARSGRTGLALMAATEIHDAVPAVAPVLRELAGHADRDIAWGAQAHLARYYGEAHPAAPPERLKYLPGSRLGVDALVIRYGEAPRWSDLAVFFPSGRDAFDTDEAWSVIDAAMPPEARGDIEKHPLARHDDGAGPVRVARNEHRSYAHCQIVLSGEPEAQRWQRIEMGARHRSDHWRPFQWGGPARSS
;
A
#
# COMPACT_ATOMS: atom_id res chain seq x y z
N MET A 1 -19.37 5.10 35.18
CA MET A 1 -19.54 4.89 33.73
C MET A 1 -18.15 4.75 33.19
N GLU A 2 -17.75 3.52 32.86
CA GLU A 2 -16.50 3.30 32.15
C GLU A 2 -16.60 4.03 30.82
N GLU A 3 -15.76 5.06 30.61
CA GLU A 3 -15.40 5.51 29.28
C GLU A 3 -14.91 4.26 28.56
N THR A 4 -15.78 3.64 27.77
CA THR A 4 -15.29 2.67 26.81
C THR A 4 -14.46 3.50 25.86
N SER A 5 -13.13 3.41 26.02
CA SER A 5 -12.18 4.16 25.21
C SER A 5 -12.56 4.02 23.75
N PHE A 6 -12.63 5.15 23.03
CA PHE A 6 -12.90 5.17 21.60
C PHE A 6 -12.04 4.14 20.84
N GLN A 7 -10.85 3.84 21.36
CA GLN A 7 -9.96 2.78 20.88
C GLN A 7 -10.67 1.42 20.72
N LEU A 8 -11.51 1.01 21.68
CA LEU A 8 -12.24 -0.26 21.60
C LEU A 8 -13.28 -0.25 20.47
N LEU A 9 -13.93 0.90 20.24
CA LEU A 9 -14.88 1.06 19.14
C LEU A 9 -14.17 1.08 17.77
N ARG A 10 -13.01 1.74 17.72
CA ARG A 10 -12.14 1.83 16.55
C ARG A 10 -11.60 0.46 16.14
N ASP A 11 -11.15 -0.33 17.12
CA ASP A 11 -10.51 -1.62 16.86
C ASP A 11 -11.51 -2.78 16.69
N ALA A 12 -12.82 -2.49 16.80
CA ALA A 12 -13.84 -3.53 16.74
C ALA A 12 -13.84 -4.28 15.39
N PRO A 13 -13.91 -5.62 15.38
CA PRO A 13 -13.85 -6.41 14.15
C PRO A 13 -15.20 -6.42 13.41
N LEU A 14 -15.50 -5.34 12.68
CA LEU A 14 -16.80 -5.11 12.02
C LEU A 14 -17.30 -6.28 11.17
N HIS A 15 -16.39 -7.03 10.54
CA HIS A 15 -16.71 -8.21 9.73
C HIS A 15 -17.31 -9.40 10.53
N ARG A 16 -17.41 -9.29 11.85
CA ARG A 16 -17.98 -10.33 12.75
C ARG A 16 -19.23 -9.91 13.47
N PHE A 17 -19.64 -8.67 13.29
CA PHE A 17 -20.76 -8.15 14.03
C PHE A 17 -22.02 -8.91 13.67
N THR A 18 -22.70 -9.37 14.70
CA THR A 18 -24.08 -9.80 14.66
C THR A 18 -25.01 -8.58 14.46
N PRO A 19 -26.25 -8.79 13.98
CA PRO A 19 -27.25 -7.72 13.90
C PRO A 19 -27.44 -6.90 15.20
N ALA A 20 -27.33 -7.55 16.37
CA ALA A 20 -27.48 -6.88 17.66
C ALA A 20 -26.29 -5.95 17.99
N GLU A 21 -25.07 -6.33 17.62
CA GLU A 21 -23.86 -5.53 17.87
C GLU A 21 -23.87 -4.23 17.07
N TRP A 22 -24.36 -4.25 15.83
CA TRP A 22 -24.54 -3.04 15.03
C TRP A 22 -25.40 -1.99 15.74
N THR A 23 -26.50 -2.43 16.34
CA THR A 23 -27.46 -1.54 17.02
C THR A 23 -26.81 -0.79 18.18
N GLY A 24 -25.96 -1.46 18.96
CA GLY A 24 -25.24 -0.84 20.08
C GLY A 24 -24.02 -0.02 19.66
N TRP A 25 -23.35 -0.40 18.57
CA TRP A 25 -22.09 0.21 18.15
C TRP A 25 -22.28 1.54 17.40
N TYR A 26 -23.23 1.61 16.46
CA TYR A 26 -23.44 2.80 15.62
C TYR A 26 -23.63 4.10 16.41
N PRO A 27 -24.55 4.19 17.40
CA PRO A 27 -24.76 5.43 18.14
C PRO A 27 -23.51 5.88 18.92
N ARG A 28 -22.71 4.92 19.38
CA ARG A 28 -21.51 5.19 20.18
C ARG A 28 -20.40 5.78 19.31
N VAL A 29 -20.19 5.25 18.11
CA VAL A 29 -19.23 5.82 17.16
C VAL A 29 -19.73 7.15 16.61
N ALA A 30 -21.02 7.27 16.28
CA ALA A 30 -21.62 8.52 15.83
C ALA A 30 -21.45 9.67 16.84
N ALA A 31 -21.55 9.39 18.15
CA ALA A 31 -21.32 10.39 19.19
C ALA A 31 -19.93 11.03 19.11
N HIS A 32 -18.93 10.31 18.62
CA HIS A 32 -17.56 10.84 18.46
C HIS A 32 -17.42 11.83 17.31
N LEU A 33 -18.34 11.88 16.34
CA LEU A 33 -18.35 12.92 15.29
C LEU A 33 -18.61 14.33 15.85
N ALA A 34 -19.28 14.43 17.01
CA ALA A 34 -19.54 15.69 17.70
C ALA A 34 -18.46 16.04 18.75
N GLY A 35 -17.43 15.20 18.90
CA GLY A 35 -16.35 15.41 19.86
C GLY A 35 -15.38 16.50 19.42
N GLU A 36 -14.63 17.08 20.36
CA GLU A 36 -13.72 18.20 20.09
C GLU A 36 -12.40 17.79 19.40
N ASP A 37 -11.97 16.53 19.54
CA ASP A 37 -10.72 16.04 18.94
C ASP A 37 -10.88 15.70 17.44
N PRO A 38 -10.22 16.43 16.53
CA PRO A 38 -10.31 16.17 15.09
C PRO A 38 -9.84 14.77 14.69
N ALA A 39 -8.83 14.22 15.37
CA ALA A 39 -8.31 12.89 15.04
C ALA A 39 -9.33 11.79 15.38
N THR A 40 -9.96 11.90 16.55
CA THR A 40 -11.07 11.04 16.95
C THR A 40 -12.26 11.17 15.99
N ARG A 41 -12.61 12.38 15.55
CA ARG A 41 -13.69 12.58 14.57
C ARG A 41 -13.40 11.93 13.22
N ALA A 42 -12.20 12.15 12.68
CA ALA A 42 -11.77 11.55 11.41
C ALA A 42 -11.80 10.02 11.47
N ALA A 43 -11.26 9.43 12.55
CA ALA A 43 -11.32 7.99 12.76
C ALA A 43 -12.77 7.48 12.94
N ALA A 44 -13.65 8.23 13.61
CA ALA A 44 -15.06 7.85 13.75
C ALA A 44 -15.78 7.88 12.39
N LEU A 45 -15.50 8.89 11.55
CA LEU A 45 -16.03 9.00 10.20
C LEU A 45 -15.60 7.82 9.33
N GLU A 46 -14.30 7.53 9.25
CA GLU A 46 -13.76 6.40 8.50
C GLU A 46 -14.46 5.09 8.91
N ARG A 47 -14.60 4.86 10.21
CA ARG A 47 -15.23 3.65 10.75
C ARG A 47 -16.70 3.55 10.39
N LEU A 48 -17.44 4.65 10.44
CA LEU A 48 -18.85 4.68 10.02
C LEU A 48 -18.98 4.44 8.52
N VAL A 49 -18.16 5.07 7.69
CA VAL A 49 -18.13 4.83 6.25
C VAL A 49 -17.89 3.35 5.95
N MET A 50 -16.86 2.74 6.55
CA MET A 50 -16.57 1.31 6.39
C MET A 50 -17.74 0.42 6.84
N ALA A 51 -18.39 0.77 7.95
CA ALA A 51 -19.53 0.03 8.48
C ALA A 51 -20.72 0.07 7.52
N VAL A 52 -21.12 1.27 7.12
CA VAL A 52 -22.32 1.56 6.32
C VAL A 52 -22.20 1.02 4.90
N PHE A 53 -21.08 1.28 4.22
CA PHE A 53 -20.94 0.97 2.79
C PHE A 53 -20.32 -0.39 2.50
N ARG A 54 -19.77 -1.09 3.50
CA ARG A 54 -19.04 -2.35 3.27
C ARG A 54 -19.37 -3.44 4.28
N ALA A 55 -19.12 -3.20 5.56
CA ALA A 55 -19.11 -4.28 6.55
C ALA A 55 -20.52 -4.78 6.90
N GLU A 56 -21.46 -3.91 7.29
CA GLU A 56 -22.83 -4.32 7.61
C GLU A 56 -23.54 -4.92 6.38
N PRO A 57 -23.54 -4.30 5.19
CA PRO A 57 -24.13 -4.89 3.99
C PRO A 57 -23.57 -6.27 3.65
N GLY A 58 -22.27 -6.50 3.89
CA GLY A 58 -21.62 -7.80 3.66
C GLY A 58 -22.06 -8.91 4.62
N THR A 59 -22.67 -8.57 5.76
CA THR A 59 -23.24 -9.54 6.71
C THR A 59 -24.70 -9.90 6.41
N LEU A 60 -25.35 -9.16 5.52
CA LEU A 60 -26.76 -9.33 5.17
C LEU A 60 -26.91 -10.13 3.88
N SER A 61 -28.03 -10.84 3.75
CA SER A 61 -28.38 -11.59 2.54
C SER A 61 -29.87 -11.44 2.23
N GLY A 62 -30.23 -11.59 0.96
CA GLY A 62 -31.62 -11.51 0.51
C GLY A 62 -32.12 -10.10 0.15
N PRO A 63 -33.36 -9.98 -0.35
CA PRO A 63 -33.92 -8.76 -0.92
C PRO A 63 -34.12 -7.61 0.09
N GLU A 64 -34.15 -7.90 1.39
CA GLU A 64 -34.24 -6.88 2.45
C GLU A 64 -32.90 -6.15 2.67
N ARG A 65 -31.79 -6.73 2.21
CA ARG A 65 -30.44 -6.14 2.31
C ARG A 65 -30.40 -4.74 1.72
N ASP A 66 -30.92 -4.57 0.51
CA ASP A 66 -30.78 -3.32 -0.23
C ASP A 66 -31.60 -2.20 0.40
N ALA A 67 -32.82 -2.52 0.87
CA ALA A 67 -33.64 -1.57 1.60
C ALA A 67 -32.94 -1.12 2.90
N HIS A 68 -32.45 -2.08 3.69
CA HIS A 68 -31.71 -1.80 4.92
C HIS A 68 -30.45 -0.98 4.67
N ALA A 69 -29.66 -1.31 3.64
CA ALA A 69 -28.45 -0.59 3.29
C ALA A 69 -28.74 0.87 2.86
N ARG A 70 -29.84 1.10 2.13
CA ARG A 70 -30.31 2.46 1.81
C ARG A 70 -30.73 3.23 3.06
N ASP A 71 -31.54 2.63 3.94
CA ASP A 71 -31.99 3.25 5.18
C ASP A 71 -30.79 3.61 6.07
N ARG A 72 -29.78 2.74 6.13
CA ARG A 72 -28.54 2.99 6.85
C ARG A 72 -27.74 4.14 6.25
N ALA A 73 -27.63 4.22 4.92
CA ALA A 73 -26.97 5.32 4.25
C ALA A 73 -27.67 6.65 4.53
N VAL A 74 -29.01 6.69 4.50
CA VAL A 74 -29.80 7.88 4.85
C VAL A 74 -29.52 8.31 6.29
N TRP A 75 -29.62 7.38 7.26
CA TRP A 75 -29.29 7.66 8.66
C TRP A 75 -27.88 8.24 8.83
N PHE A 76 -26.91 7.69 8.12
CA PHE A 76 -25.53 8.16 8.19
C PHE A 76 -25.38 9.57 7.63
N LEU A 77 -25.99 9.88 6.49
CA LEU A 77 -25.97 11.23 5.90
C LEU A 77 -26.64 12.27 6.83
N GLU A 78 -27.75 11.93 7.47
CA GLU A 78 -28.41 12.79 8.47
C GLU A 78 -27.52 13.03 9.69
N THR A 79 -26.85 11.97 10.16
CA THR A 79 -25.90 12.03 11.28
C THR A 79 -24.70 12.92 10.94
N LEU A 80 -24.14 12.76 9.74
CA LEU A 80 -23.04 13.58 9.24
C LEU A 80 -23.46 15.05 9.11
N ALA A 81 -24.62 15.32 8.50
CA ALA A 81 -25.13 16.68 8.35
C ALA A 81 -25.34 17.37 9.70
N ALA A 82 -25.78 16.65 10.73
CA ALA A 82 -25.92 17.18 12.07
C ALA A 82 -24.56 17.59 12.68
N ALA A 83 -23.53 16.74 12.51
CA ALA A 83 -22.17 16.99 13.01
C ALA A 83 -21.44 18.09 12.23
N GLN A 84 -21.60 18.14 10.90
CA GLN A 84 -20.98 19.11 10.01
C GLN A 84 -21.28 20.55 10.40
N ARG A 85 -22.49 20.83 10.94
CA ARG A 85 -22.84 22.18 11.41
C ARG A 85 -21.87 22.74 12.46
N ARG A 86 -21.22 21.87 13.24
CA ARG A 86 -20.19 22.24 14.22
C ARG A 86 -18.77 22.01 13.66
N HIS A 87 -18.61 21.03 12.79
CA HIS A 87 -17.33 20.54 12.27
C HIS A 87 -17.37 20.41 10.73
N PRO A 88 -17.25 21.54 9.99
CA PRO A 88 -17.40 21.55 8.54
C PRO A 88 -16.41 20.66 7.78
N GLU A 89 -15.24 20.37 8.38
CA GLU A 89 -14.21 19.53 7.78
C GLU A 89 -14.65 18.06 7.57
N LEU A 90 -15.67 17.61 8.31
CA LEU A 90 -16.19 16.24 8.17
C LEU A 90 -16.81 15.99 6.79
N LEU A 91 -17.38 17.01 6.17
CA LEU A 91 -17.95 16.85 4.84
C LEU A 91 -16.85 16.69 3.79
N ALA A 92 -15.78 17.48 3.87
CA ALA A 92 -14.63 17.33 2.98
C ALA A 92 -14.00 15.93 3.12
N ALA A 93 -13.76 15.49 4.36
CA ALA A 93 -13.25 14.14 4.63
C ALA A 93 -14.20 13.04 4.12
N PHE A 94 -15.52 13.22 4.24
CA PHE A 94 -16.47 12.24 3.72
C PHE A 94 -16.44 12.15 2.18
N LEU A 95 -16.36 13.29 1.49
CA LEU A 95 -16.24 13.31 0.03
C LEU A 95 -14.96 12.58 -0.45
N GLU A 96 -13.85 12.68 0.29
CA GLU A 96 -12.63 11.91 0.01
C GLU A 96 -12.86 10.40 0.18
N HIS A 97 -13.64 9.99 1.18
CA HIS A 97 -13.98 8.58 1.39
C HIS A 97 -14.85 7.99 0.28
N LEU A 98 -15.70 8.79 -0.38
CA LEU A 98 -16.53 8.32 -1.51
C LEU A 98 -15.71 7.85 -2.71
N ARG A 99 -14.41 8.14 -2.76
CA ARG A 99 -13.48 7.54 -3.72
C ARG A 99 -13.44 6.01 -3.68
N TRP A 100 -13.68 5.43 -2.50
CA TRP A 100 -13.51 4.00 -2.23
C TRP A 100 -14.81 3.29 -1.85
N HIS A 101 -15.91 4.03 -1.73
CA HIS A 101 -17.13 3.57 -1.10
C HIS A 101 -18.39 4.18 -1.74
N GLY A 102 -19.44 3.39 -1.82
CA GLY A 102 -20.78 3.86 -2.19
C GLY A 102 -21.08 3.86 -3.69
N ASP A 103 -20.15 3.41 -4.53
CA ASP A 103 -20.35 3.21 -5.97
C ASP A 103 -21.12 1.91 -6.29
N ASP A 104 -21.18 0.97 -5.33
CA ASP A 104 -21.98 -0.26 -5.45
C ASP A 104 -23.47 -0.04 -5.13
N GLU A 105 -24.36 -0.73 -5.84
CA GLU A 105 -25.76 -0.81 -5.46
C GLU A 105 -25.90 -1.35 -4.01
N PRO A 106 -26.79 -0.76 -3.19
CA PRO A 106 -27.87 0.17 -3.56
C PRO A 106 -27.55 1.65 -3.29
N PHE A 107 -26.29 2.00 -3.02
CA PHE A 107 -25.92 3.31 -2.47
C PHE A 107 -26.03 4.50 -3.44
N PRO A 108 -25.74 4.36 -4.75
CA PRO A 108 -25.90 5.46 -5.71
C PRO A 108 -27.30 6.09 -5.70
N ALA A 109 -28.35 5.29 -5.46
CA ALA A 109 -29.73 5.76 -5.36
C ALA A 109 -29.97 6.77 -4.21
N VAL A 110 -29.13 6.75 -3.17
CA VAL A 110 -29.19 7.67 -2.03
C VAL A 110 -28.16 8.79 -2.16
N LEU A 111 -26.93 8.44 -2.54
CA LEU A 111 -25.80 9.38 -2.58
C LEU A 111 -25.92 10.40 -3.71
N LEU A 112 -26.37 10.00 -4.92
CA LEU A 112 -26.44 10.92 -6.05
C LEU A 112 -27.47 12.05 -5.84
N PRO A 113 -28.71 11.80 -5.38
CA PRO A 113 -29.63 12.89 -5.04
C PRO A 113 -29.07 13.81 -3.96
N TRP A 114 -28.39 13.25 -2.95
CA TRP A 114 -27.80 14.02 -1.86
C TRP A 114 -26.65 14.92 -2.34
N LEU A 115 -25.72 14.40 -3.14
CA LEU A 115 -24.61 15.19 -3.71
C LEU A 115 -25.12 16.32 -4.61
N ARG A 116 -26.13 16.06 -5.45
CA ARG A 116 -26.74 17.08 -6.31
C ARG A 116 -27.38 18.20 -5.49
N ALA A 117 -28.06 17.85 -4.40
CA ALA A 117 -28.62 18.83 -3.47
C ALA A 117 -27.53 19.63 -2.74
N LEU A 118 -26.41 18.99 -2.39
CA LEU A 118 -25.25 19.63 -1.78
C LEU A 118 -24.58 20.63 -2.74
N ARG A 119 -24.38 20.25 -4.00
CA ARG A 119 -23.85 21.12 -5.06
C ARG A 119 -24.69 22.39 -5.25
N ALA A 120 -26.02 22.24 -5.21
CA ALA A 120 -26.95 23.37 -5.34
C ALA A 120 -26.85 24.37 -4.18
N GLN A 121 -26.45 23.93 -2.98
CA GLN A 121 -26.32 24.79 -1.79
C GLN A 121 -25.08 25.69 -1.83
N ARG A 122 -24.06 25.36 -2.64
CA ARG A 122 -22.80 26.13 -2.77
C ARG A 122 -22.15 26.46 -1.42
N LEU A 123 -21.89 25.43 -0.62
CA LEU A 123 -21.26 25.58 0.69
C LEU A 123 -19.82 26.13 0.54
N PRO A 124 -19.46 27.28 1.14
CA PRO A 124 -18.14 27.89 1.00
C PRO A 124 -16.98 27.00 1.48
N GLU A 125 -17.24 26.16 2.49
CA GLU A 125 -16.25 25.26 3.11
C GLU A 125 -15.90 24.03 2.26
N VAL A 126 -16.68 23.73 1.22
CA VAL A 126 -16.51 22.52 0.40
C VAL A 126 -16.16 22.89 -1.02
N PRO A 127 -14.96 22.54 -1.50
CA PRO A 127 -14.59 22.77 -2.88
C PRO A 127 -15.57 22.04 -3.82
N GLY A 128 -16.17 22.78 -4.76
CA GLY A 128 -17.20 22.23 -5.66
C GLY A 128 -16.68 21.08 -6.52
N ASP A 129 -15.39 21.08 -6.82
CA ASP A 129 -14.71 20.01 -7.56
C ASP A 129 -14.69 18.68 -6.81
N ARG A 130 -14.72 18.67 -5.46
CA ARG A 130 -14.87 17.44 -4.67
C ARG A 130 -16.27 16.85 -4.79
N ILE A 131 -17.29 17.70 -4.86
CA ILE A 131 -18.67 17.25 -5.08
C ILE A 131 -18.79 16.70 -6.50
N ASP A 132 -18.29 17.42 -7.51
CA ASP A 132 -18.30 16.97 -8.90
C ASP A 132 -17.55 15.63 -9.07
N ALA A 133 -16.38 15.50 -8.44
CA ALA A 133 -15.61 14.26 -8.44
C ALA A 133 -16.35 13.10 -7.76
N ALA A 134 -16.97 13.33 -6.60
CA ALA A 134 -17.75 12.31 -5.92
C ALA A 134 -18.98 11.89 -6.74
N GLU A 135 -19.71 12.83 -7.34
CA GLU A 135 -20.83 12.50 -8.20
C GLU A 135 -20.38 11.68 -9.43
N LEU A 136 -19.22 11.98 -10.00
CA LEU A 136 -18.64 11.24 -11.10
C LEU A 136 -18.27 9.80 -10.71
N LEU A 137 -17.59 9.61 -9.57
CA LEU A 137 -17.16 8.29 -9.11
C LEU A 137 -18.36 7.39 -8.75
N ILE A 138 -19.40 7.95 -8.13
CA ILE A 138 -20.60 7.22 -7.72
C ILE A 138 -21.57 7.00 -8.90
N GLY A 139 -21.70 8.00 -9.77
CA GLY A 139 -22.70 7.99 -10.85
C GLY A 139 -22.22 7.43 -12.18
N GLY A 140 -20.91 7.27 -12.35
CA GLY A 140 -20.31 6.81 -13.61
C GLY A 140 -20.74 7.65 -14.81
N LEU A 141 -20.99 7.00 -15.95
CA LEU A 141 -21.36 7.68 -17.20
C LEU A 141 -22.69 8.45 -17.11
N ALA A 142 -23.64 7.93 -16.33
CA ALA A 142 -24.95 8.54 -16.14
C ALA A 142 -24.86 9.90 -15.42
N TRP A 143 -23.70 10.25 -14.88
CA TRP A 143 -23.44 11.55 -14.28
C TRP A 143 -23.22 12.67 -15.31
N THR A 144 -22.59 12.38 -16.43
CA THR A 144 -22.36 13.42 -17.45
C THR A 144 -23.61 13.55 -18.31
N ASP A 145 -24.22 14.73 -18.35
CA ASP A 145 -25.34 15.06 -19.27
C ASP A 145 -24.99 14.83 -20.77
N ARG A 146 -23.73 14.45 -21.07
CA ARG A 146 -23.18 14.17 -22.40
C ARG A 146 -22.49 12.81 -22.55
N GLY A 147 -22.33 12.00 -21.50
CA GLY A 147 -21.59 10.72 -21.58
C GLY A 147 -20.08 10.83 -21.86
N ASP A 148 -19.51 12.02 -22.03
CA ASP A 148 -18.15 12.22 -22.59
C ASP A 148 -17.10 12.52 -21.50
N LEU A 149 -16.56 11.47 -20.88
CA LEU A 149 -15.46 11.58 -19.91
C LEU A 149 -14.18 12.24 -20.47
N PRO A 150 -13.75 11.95 -21.72
CA PRO A 150 -12.58 12.62 -22.31
C PRO A 150 -12.62 14.16 -22.27
N ALA A 151 -13.80 14.78 -22.27
CA ALA A 151 -13.92 16.23 -22.11
C ALA A 151 -13.46 16.73 -20.73
N LEU A 152 -13.58 15.90 -19.68
CA LEU A 152 -13.17 16.26 -18.31
C LEU A 152 -11.66 16.14 -18.09
N PHE A 153 -10.89 15.60 -19.04
CA PHE A 153 -9.42 15.61 -18.97
C PHE A 153 -8.84 17.03 -19.02
N ASP A 154 -9.63 18.00 -19.48
CA ASP A 154 -9.31 19.43 -19.55
C ASP A 154 -9.88 20.24 -18.37
N HIS A 155 -10.46 19.57 -17.37
CA HIS A 155 -11.03 20.24 -16.21
C HIS A 155 -9.97 21.03 -15.41
N ALA A 156 -10.34 22.13 -14.77
CA ALA A 156 -9.38 22.97 -14.04
C ALA A 156 -8.76 22.25 -12.82
N SER A 157 -9.54 21.44 -12.11
CA SER A 157 -9.11 20.64 -10.96
C SER A 157 -8.43 19.33 -11.36
N ASP A 158 -7.23 19.08 -10.85
CA ASP A 158 -6.49 17.81 -11.05
C ASP A 158 -7.23 16.62 -10.44
N TYR A 159 -7.95 16.83 -9.34
CA TYR A 159 -8.73 15.77 -8.73
C TYR A 159 -9.84 15.27 -9.66
N VAL A 160 -10.64 16.17 -10.23
CA VAL A 160 -11.71 15.81 -11.19
C VAL A 160 -11.15 15.15 -12.45
N ARG A 161 -10.04 15.68 -12.99
CA ARG A 161 -9.34 15.07 -14.14
C ARG A 161 -8.92 13.62 -13.84
N SER A 162 -8.35 13.39 -12.66
CA SER A 162 -7.92 12.06 -12.23
C SER A 162 -9.11 11.10 -12.03
N CYS A 163 -10.23 11.57 -11.46
CA CYS A 163 -11.47 10.80 -11.36
C CYS A 163 -12.00 10.41 -12.75
N ALA A 164 -12.04 11.36 -13.69
CA ALA A 164 -12.49 11.10 -15.05
C ALA A 164 -11.62 10.07 -15.76
N ALA A 165 -10.29 10.18 -15.65
CA ALA A 165 -9.37 9.18 -16.22
C ALA A 165 -9.57 7.80 -15.59
N CYS A 166 -9.71 7.71 -14.27
CA CYS A 166 -9.98 6.46 -13.56
C CYS A 166 -11.31 5.82 -13.99
N MET A 167 -12.39 6.61 -14.04
CA MET A 167 -13.69 6.12 -14.49
C MET A 167 -13.69 5.71 -15.97
N PHE A 168 -12.92 6.41 -16.80
CA PHE A 168 -12.75 6.06 -18.20
C PHE A 168 -12.04 4.71 -18.33
N GLY A 169 -10.95 4.49 -17.57
CA GLY A 169 -10.28 3.19 -17.51
C GLY A 169 -11.20 2.06 -17.03
N ARG A 170 -12.05 2.32 -16.02
CA ARG A 170 -13.04 1.36 -15.52
C ARG A 170 -14.10 0.96 -16.56
N GLN A 171 -14.45 1.83 -17.50
CA GLN A 171 -15.48 1.54 -18.51
C GLN A 171 -15.12 0.39 -19.44
N GLY A 172 -13.83 0.25 -19.77
CA GLY A 172 -13.35 -0.88 -20.55
C GLY A 172 -13.67 -2.23 -19.88
N LEU A 173 -13.89 -2.25 -18.55
CA LEU A 173 -14.14 -3.47 -17.77
C LEU A 173 -15.64 -3.80 -17.61
N ALA A 174 -16.51 -2.80 -17.52
CA ALA A 174 -17.91 -3.01 -17.10
C ALA A 174 -18.85 -3.39 -18.24
N TYR A 175 -18.51 -3.09 -19.50
CA TYR A 175 -19.37 -3.31 -20.66
C TYR A 175 -18.69 -4.26 -21.66
N GLY A 176 -18.67 -5.55 -21.30
CA GLY A 176 -18.21 -6.66 -22.16
C GLY A 176 -19.05 -6.91 -23.42
N ASP A 177 -19.81 -5.92 -23.89
CA ASP A 177 -20.51 -5.91 -25.16
C ASP A 177 -19.94 -4.78 -26.04
N GLY A 178 -18.79 -5.05 -26.67
CA GLY A 178 -18.51 -4.55 -28.02
C GLY A 178 -17.91 -3.15 -28.23
N ASP A 179 -17.92 -2.20 -27.27
CA ASP A 179 -17.23 -0.91 -27.49
C ASP A 179 -15.76 -1.01 -27.11
N GLN A 180 -14.94 -1.33 -28.11
CA GLN A 180 -13.47 -1.39 -28.08
C GLN A 180 -12.79 -0.02 -27.86
N ASP A 181 -13.56 1.03 -27.61
CA ASP A 181 -13.10 2.42 -27.69
C ASP A 181 -12.20 2.86 -26.52
N VAL A 182 -12.27 2.22 -25.34
CA VAL A 182 -11.46 2.65 -24.17
C VAL A 182 -9.96 2.36 -24.34
N MET A 183 -9.65 1.31 -25.10
CA MET A 183 -8.28 0.94 -25.49
C MET A 183 -7.96 1.37 -26.93
N ASP A 184 -8.78 2.25 -27.52
CA ASP A 184 -8.51 2.84 -28.83
C ASP A 184 -7.16 3.58 -28.79
N PRO A 185 -6.20 3.21 -29.67
CA PRO A 185 -4.92 3.90 -29.78
C PRO A 185 -5.03 5.42 -29.89
N ASP A 186 -6.05 5.97 -30.57
CA ASP A 186 -6.25 7.42 -30.72
C ASP A 186 -6.63 8.07 -29.39
N ILE A 187 -7.40 7.38 -28.56
CA ILE A 187 -7.76 7.86 -27.22
C ILE A 187 -6.56 7.76 -26.28
N ILE A 188 -5.79 6.67 -26.33
CA ILE A 188 -4.54 6.53 -25.58
C ILE A 188 -3.54 7.63 -25.98
N ASP A 189 -3.44 7.96 -27.28
CA ASP A 189 -2.58 9.04 -27.76
C ASP A 189 -3.04 10.41 -27.29
N ARG A 190 -4.35 10.67 -27.31
CA ARG A 190 -4.93 11.92 -26.77
C ARG A 190 -4.67 12.04 -25.27
N LEU A 191 -4.87 10.96 -24.51
CA LEU A 191 -4.60 10.92 -23.08
C LEU A 191 -3.10 11.15 -22.79
N THR A 192 -2.23 10.48 -23.56
CA THR A 192 -0.78 10.63 -23.47
C THR A 192 -0.37 12.07 -23.75
N ALA A 193 -0.88 12.70 -24.81
CA ALA A 193 -0.57 14.09 -25.12
C ALA A 193 -0.94 15.04 -23.97
N LYS A 194 -2.09 14.81 -23.32
CA LYS A 194 -2.53 15.59 -22.16
C LYS A 194 -1.69 15.34 -20.91
N GLU A 195 -1.31 14.09 -20.64
CA GLU A 195 -0.39 13.73 -19.56
C GLU A 195 0.97 14.43 -19.72
N LEU A 196 1.48 14.49 -20.95
CA LEU A 196 2.74 15.16 -21.24
C LEU A 196 2.68 16.67 -20.97
N GLU A 197 1.56 17.31 -21.26
CA GLU A 197 1.35 18.74 -21.03
C GLU A 197 1.13 19.08 -19.55
N ARG A 198 0.23 18.33 -18.89
CA ARG A 198 -0.15 18.50 -17.49
C ARG A 198 -0.37 17.13 -16.85
N PRO A 199 0.62 16.59 -16.11
CA PRO A 199 0.54 15.27 -15.49
C PRO A 199 -0.72 15.06 -14.63
N GLY A 200 -1.12 13.80 -14.46
CA GLY A 200 -2.21 13.39 -13.54
C GLY A 200 -3.40 12.66 -14.18
N LEU A 201 -3.22 12.08 -15.37
CA LEU A 201 -4.22 11.30 -16.10
C LEU A 201 -3.79 9.85 -16.31
N ALA A 202 -2.54 9.61 -16.72
CA ALA A 202 -2.10 8.27 -17.14
C ALA A 202 -2.12 7.23 -16.01
N GLY A 203 -1.63 7.59 -14.82
CA GLY A 203 -1.73 6.73 -13.63
C GLY A 203 -3.17 6.43 -13.24
N PRO A 204 -4.03 7.45 -13.08
CA PRO A 204 -5.44 7.25 -12.79
C PRO A 204 -6.18 6.39 -13.81
N PHE A 205 -5.96 6.62 -15.11
CA PHE A 205 -6.49 5.77 -16.17
C PHE A 205 -6.06 4.32 -15.99
N TRP A 206 -4.76 4.09 -15.80
CA TRP A 206 -4.22 2.76 -15.56
C TRP A 206 -4.81 2.09 -14.31
N SER A 207 -4.95 2.82 -13.20
CA SER A 207 -5.65 2.35 -11.99
C SER A 207 -7.08 1.90 -12.26
N GLY A 208 -7.77 2.54 -13.20
CA GLY A 208 -9.10 2.13 -13.65
C GLY A 208 -9.09 0.85 -14.48
N CYS A 209 -8.04 0.63 -15.28
CA CYS A 209 -7.90 -0.54 -16.16
C CYS A 209 -7.38 -1.81 -15.45
N MET A 210 -6.68 -1.70 -14.32
CA MET A 210 -5.91 -2.77 -13.64
C MET A 210 -6.69 -4.04 -13.19
N PHE A 211 -7.96 -4.20 -13.58
CA PHE A 211 -8.71 -5.46 -13.43
C PHE A 211 -8.67 -6.37 -14.69
N PHE A 212 -7.95 -6.00 -15.76
CA PHE A 212 -7.69 -6.91 -16.89
C PHE A 212 -6.61 -7.93 -16.52
N GLY A 213 -6.94 -9.22 -16.62
CA GLY A 213 -6.01 -10.34 -16.37
C GLY A 213 -4.98 -10.55 -17.48
N ASP A 214 -5.27 -10.08 -18.69
CA ASP A 214 -4.36 -10.06 -19.84
C ASP A 214 -4.63 -8.75 -20.58
N TYR A 215 -3.61 -7.90 -20.79
CA TYR A 215 -3.73 -6.56 -21.41
C TYR A 215 -4.01 -6.60 -22.93
N ASP A 216 -4.67 -7.67 -23.38
CA ASP A 216 -5.06 -7.91 -24.76
C ASP A 216 -5.99 -6.78 -25.21
N GLY A 217 -5.45 -5.86 -26.00
CA GLY A 217 -6.18 -4.70 -26.52
C GLY A 217 -5.47 -3.36 -26.35
N PHE A 218 -4.49 -3.23 -25.43
CA PHE A 218 -3.76 -1.96 -25.26
C PHE A 218 -2.91 -1.58 -26.48
N GLY A 219 -2.60 -2.55 -27.35
CA GLY A 219 -1.91 -2.35 -28.63
C GLY A 219 -0.45 -1.88 -28.51
N ARG A 220 0.07 -1.76 -27.28
CA ARG A 220 1.41 -1.29 -26.94
C ARG A 220 1.94 -2.05 -25.72
N ASP A 221 3.24 -2.00 -25.49
CA ASP A 221 3.82 -2.46 -24.23
C ASP A 221 3.55 -1.39 -23.15
N PRO A 222 2.80 -1.71 -22.07
CA PRO A 222 2.51 -0.76 -21.00
C PRO A 222 3.77 -0.19 -20.34
N VAL A 223 4.81 -1.00 -20.15
CA VAL A 223 6.07 -0.55 -19.54
C VAL A 223 6.74 0.48 -20.43
N ALA A 224 6.89 0.17 -21.73
CA ALA A 224 7.45 1.11 -22.69
C ALA A 224 6.66 2.43 -22.75
N TRP A 225 5.33 2.36 -22.80
CA TRP A 225 4.45 3.53 -22.83
C TRP A 225 4.62 4.43 -21.60
N MET A 226 4.61 3.85 -20.40
CA MET A 226 4.77 4.62 -19.16
C MET A 226 6.16 5.26 -19.05
N LEU A 227 7.22 4.55 -19.46
CA LEU A 227 8.58 5.10 -19.48
C LEU A 227 8.69 6.27 -20.47
N ASP A 228 8.07 6.17 -21.64
CA ASP A 228 8.05 7.25 -22.63
C ASP A 228 7.35 8.50 -22.09
N ILE A 229 6.26 8.34 -21.31
CA ILE A 229 5.60 9.44 -20.61
C ILE A 229 6.53 10.08 -19.59
N ILE A 230 7.13 9.26 -18.71
CA ILE A 230 7.96 9.76 -17.60
C ILE A 230 9.18 10.53 -18.11
N GLU A 231 9.77 10.08 -19.22
CA GLU A 231 10.90 10.72 -19.89
C GLU A 231 10.54 12.09 -20.51
N ARG A 232 9.27 12.31 -20.86
CA ARG A 232 8.83 13.46 -21.66
C ARG A 232 7.88 14.43 -20.95
N ARG A 233 7.23 14.01 -19.85
CA ARG A 233 6.18 14.79 -19.19
C ARG A 233 6.70 16.09 -18.57
N ASN A 234 5.87 17.12 -18.59
CA ASN A 234 6.18 18.43 -18.05
C ASN A 234 5.91 18.52 -16.53
N GLY A 235 6.86 18.03 -15.73
CA GLY A 235 6.82 18.17 -14.27
C GLY A 235 6.50 16.86 -13.51
N PRO A 236 6.27 16.95 -12.19
CA PRO A 236 5.82 15.83 -11.37
C PRO A 236 4.31 15.63 -11.49
N GLU A 237 3.81 14.49 -11.00
CA GLU A 237 2.37 14.27 -10.84
C GLU A 237 1.80 15.18 -9.74
N PRO A 238 0.53 15.60 -9.86
CA PRO A 238 -0.16 16.32 -8.78
C PRO A 238 -0.21 15.48 -7.50
N ALA A 239 0.00 16.11 -6.35
CA ALA A 239 -0.10 15.43 -5.06
C ALA A 239 -1.55 15.01 -4.71
N ASP A 240 -2.53 15.71 -5.26
CA ASP A 240 -3.95 15.55 -4.97
C ASP A 240 -4.68 14.88 -6.14
N MET A 241 -4.65 13.54 -6.15
CA MET A 241 -5.30 12.71 -7.15
C MET A 241 -6.19 11.66 -6.51
N ALA A 242 -7.26 11.29 -7.21
CA ALA A 242 -8.23 10.27 -6.80
C ALA A 242 -7.81 8.84 -7.16
N ALA A 243 -6.61 8.63 -7.68
CA ALA A 243 -6.06 7.31 -8.01
C ALA A 243 -4.52 7.35 -7.91
N ASN A 244 -3.89 6.19 -8.01
CA ASN A 244 -2.44 6.12 -7.99
C ASN A 244 -1.87 6.72 -9.28
N GLY A 245 -0.75 7.43 -9.14
CA GLY A 245 -0.02 8.01 -10.26
C GLY A 245 0.70 6.97 -11.12
N ILE A 246 1.18 7.39 -12.28
CA ILE A 246 1.96 6.54 -13.19
C ILE A 246 3.30 6.13 -12.55
N ASP A 247 3.87 6.96 -11.67
CA ASP A 247 5.09 6.64 -10.93
C ASP A 247 4.84 5.47 -9.95
N PHE A 248 3.63 5.35 -9.41
CA PHE A 248 3.27 4.19 -8.59
C PHE A 248 3.22 2.91 -9.45
N HIS A 249 2.59 2.94 -10.62
CA HIS A 249 2.43 1.71 -11.41
C HIS A 249 3.74 1.25 -12.05
N ILE A 250 4.55 2.18 -12.55
CA ILE A 250 5.77 1.81 -13.28
C ILE A 250 6.82 1.16 -12.39
N HIS A 251 6.90 1.46 -11.08
CA HIS A 251 7.90 0.79 -10.25
C HIS A 251 7.57 -0.68 -10.01
N GLU A 252 6.28 -1.01 -9.92
CA GLU A 252 5.82 -2.39 -9.85
C GLU A 252 6.04 -3.12 -11.18
N LEU A 253 5.66 -2.49 -12.30
CA LEU A 253 5.75 -3.12 -13.62
C LEU A 253 7.19 -3.24 -14.16
N ALA A 254 8.08 -2.32 -13.81
CA ALA A 254 9.50 -2.38 -14.18
C ALA A 254 10.32 -3.29 -13.25
N ALA A 255 9.71 -3.88 -12.22
CA ALA A 255 10.39 -4.73 -11.28
C ALA A 255 11.05 -5.93 -11.98
N GLY A 256 12.34 -6.13 -11.75
CA GLY A 256 13.09 -7.20 -12.39
C GLY A 256 13.61 -6.90 -13.80
N ASP A 257 13.28 -5.75 -14.40
CA ASP A 257 13.81 -5.33 -15.72
C ASP A 257 14.94 -4.29 -15.59
N PRO A 258 16.21 -4.69 -15.78
CA PRO A 258 17.35 -3.78 -15.68
C PRO A 258 17.35 -2.66 -16.73
N ALA A 259 16.73 -2.88 -17.89
CA ALA A 259 16.66 -1.88 -18.95
C ALA A 259 15.69 -0.76 -18.59
N ALA A 260 14.48 -1.12 -18.12
CA ALA A 260 13.49 -0.17 -17.60
C ALA A 260 14.02 0.63 -16.41
N ILE A 261 14.63 -0.05 -15.42
CA ILE A 261 15.21 0.62 -14.24
C ILE A 261 16.28 1.64 -14.65
N ARG A 262 17.18 1.30 -15.59
CA ARG A 262 18.18 2.25 -16.09
C ARG A 262 17.58 3.40 -16.87
N ARG A 263 16.47 3.20 -17.60
CA ARG A 263 15.73 4.29 -18.24
C ARG A 263 15.19 5.29 -17.21
N LEU A 264 14.55 4.80 -16.14
CA LEU A 264 14.10 5.62 -15.02
C LEU A 264 15.25 6.44 -14.42
N ALA A 265 16.39 5.80 -14.13
CA ALA A 265 17.55 6.51 -13.59
C ALA A 265 18.08 7.59 -14.54
N ARG A 266 18.21 7.28 -15.85
CA ARG A 266 18.67 8.26 -16.87
C ARG A 266 17.70 9.43 -17.06
N SER A 267 16.41 9.21 -16.83
CA SER A 267 15.39 10.27 -16.89
C SER A 267 15.40 11.22 -15.67
N GLY A 268 16.37 11.08 -14.76
CA GLY A 268 16.44 11.86 -13.53
C GLY A 268 15.46 11.39 -12.44
N ARG A 269 14.85 10.21 -12.60
CA ARG A 269 13.88 9.62 -11.66
C ARG A 269 14.55 8.54 -10.82
N THR A 270 15.71 8.83 -10.22
CA THR A 270 16.53 7.83 -9.52
C THR A 270 15.83 7.22 -8.30
N GLY A 271 15.00 7.98 -7.58
CA GLY A 271 14.17 7.44 -6.49
C GLY A 271 13.21 6.36 -6.98
N LEU A 272 12.58 6.60 -8.13
CA LEU A 272 11.67 5.65 -8.77
C LEU A 272 12.42 4.43 -9.33
N ALA A 273 13.61 4.63 -9.89
CA ALA A 273 14.50 3.55 -10.30
C ALA A 273 14.91 2.67 -9.11
N LEU A 274 15.21 3.26 -7.95
CA LEU A 274 15.49 2.51 -6.73
C LEU A 274 14.26 1.69 -6.32
N MET A 275 13.08 2.29 -6.25
CA MET A 275 11.84 1.58 -5.90
C MET A 275 11.68 0.33 -6.79
N ALA A 276 11.74 0.50 -8.11
CA ALA A 276 11.65 -0.59 -9.07
C ALA A 276 12.75 -1.66 -8.90
N ALA A 277 13.99 -1.24 -8.65
CA ALA A 277 15.11 -2.16 -8.41
C ALA A 277 15.00 -2.97 -7.11
N THR A 278 14.19 -2.48 -6.16
CA THR A 278 14.04 -3.08 -4.83
C THR A 278 12.66 -3.69 -4.56
N GLU A 279 11.75 -3.63 -5.55
CA GLU A 279 10.37 -4.12 -5.45
C GLU A 279 10.30 -5.62 -5.16
N ILE A 280 11.13 -6.41 -5.83
CA ILE A 280 11.22 -7.84 -5.59
C ILE A 280 12.06 -8.07 -4.33
N HIS A 281 11.43 -8.57 -3.27
CA HIS A 281 12.09 -8.94 -2.01
C HIS A 281 12.87 -10.27 -2.12
N ASP A 282 13.71 -10.40 -3.14
CA ASP A 282 14.57 -11.56 -3.42
C ASP A 282 15.75 -11.17 -4.33
N ALA A 283 16.72 -12.07 -4.48
CA ALA A 283 17.80 -11.88 -5.44
C ALA A 283 17.29 -12.06 -6.88
N VAL A 284 17.45 -11.03 -7.71
CA VAL A 284 17.20 -11.05 -9.15
C VAL A 284 18.53 -10.83 -9.87
N PRO A 285 19.20 -11.89 -10.36
CA PRO A 285 20.57 -11.79 -10.88
C PRO A 285 20.77 -10.71 -11.95
N ALA A 286 19.77 -10.49 -12.80
CA ALA A 286 19.81 -9.49 -13.85
C ALA A 286 19.82 -8.04 -13.31
N VAL A 287 19.20 -7.79 -12.16
CA VAL A 287 19.08 -6.46 -11.52
C VAL A 287 20.30 -6.12 -10.67
N ALA A 288 21.06 -7.12 -10.18
CA ALA A 288 22.24 -6.90 -9.34
C ALA A 288 23.24 -5.85 -9.86
N PRO A 289 23.59 -5.79 -11.17
CA PRO A 289 24.47 -4.74 -11.69
C PRO A 289 23.88 -3.33 -11.52
N VAL A 290 22.57 -3.16 -11.71
CA VAL A 290 21.89 -1.87 -11.56
C VAL A 290 21.85 -1.44 -10.09
N LEU A 291 21.60 -2.39 -9.18
CA LEU A 291 21.70 -2.11 -7.75
C LEU A 291 23.11 -1.65 -7.34
N ARG A 292 24.18 -2.23 -7.92
CA ARG A 292 25.55 -1.76 -7.67
C ARG A 292 25.81 -0.36 -8.22
N GLU A 293 25.27 -0.05 -9.39
CA GLU A 293 25.31 1.31 -9.95
C GLU A 293 24.61 2.31 -9.01
N LEU A 294 23.40 1.98 -8.52
CA LEU A 294 22.63 2.81 -7.58
C LEU A 294 23.30 2.90 -6.20
N ALA A 295 23.96 1.84 -5.73
CA ALA A 295 24.68 1.81 -4.45
C ALA A 295 25.88 2.77 -4.42
N GLY A 296 26.38 3.19 -5.58
CA GLY A 296 27.42 4.21 -5.74
C GLY A 296 26.88 5.62 -6.00
N HIS A 297 25.56 5.84 -5.95
CA HIS A 297 24.95 7.13 -6.27
C HIS A 297 25.35 8.23 -5.26
N ALA A 298 25.39 9.49 -5.71
CA ALA A 298 25.79 10.62 -4.87
C ALA A 298 24.74 10.97 -3.79
N ASP A 299 23.47 10.74 -4.10
CA ASP A 299 22.38 10.81 -3.12
C ASP A 299 22.48 9.65 -2.12
N ARG A 300 22.62 9.99 -0.84
CA ARG A 300 22.84 9.04 0.25
C ARG A 300 21.65 8.11 0.47
N ASP A 301 20.43 8.58 0.23
CA ASP A 301 19.24 7.76 0.45
C ASP A 301 19.07 6.74 -0.68
N ILE A 302 19.39 7.14 -1.92
CA ILE A 302 19.46 6.23 -3.06
C ILE A 302 20.52 5.16 -2.85
N ALA A 303 21.74 5.59 -2.53
CA ALA A 303 22.86 4.70 -2.30
C ALA A 303 22.57 3.72 -1.17
N TRP A 304 22.08 4.21 -0.02
CA TRP A 304 21.77 3.37 1.12
C TRP A 304 20.68 2.34 0.82
N GLY A 305 19.59 2.73 0.14
CA GLY A 305 18.52 1.80 -0.22
C GLY A 305 19.04 0.61 -1.04
N ALA A 306 19.86 0.90 -2.06
CA ALA A 306 20.46 -0.15 -2.90
C ALA A 306 21.49 -0.99 -2.13
N GLN A 307 22.33 -0.37 -1.29
CA GLN A 307 23.31 -1.08 -0.45
C GLN A 307 22.64 -2.03 0.55
N ALA A 308 21.57 -1.58 1.21
CA ALA A 308 20.81 -2.40 2.14
C ALA A 308 20.11 -3.57 1.44
N HIS A 309 19.60 -3.35 0.23
CA HIS A 309 18.98 -4.40 -0.58
C HIS A 309 20.03 -5.44 -1.06
N LEU A 310 21.19 -5.00 -1.55
CA LEU A 310 22.32 -5.88 -1.87
C LEU A 310 22.75 -6.73 -0.67
N ALA A 311 22.89 -6.11 0.51
CA ALA A 311 23.24 -6.82 1.73
C ALA A 311 22.19 -7.85 2.14
N ARG A 312 20.91 -7.47 2.07
CA ARG A 312 19.79 -8.30 2.54
C ARG A 312 19.49 -9.48 1.62
N TYR A 313 19.54 -9.29 0.30
CA TYR A 313 19.06 -10.28 -0.67
C TYR A 313 20.21 -10.97 -1.42
N TYR A 314 21.35 -10.30 -1.61
CA TYR A 314 22.47 -10.82 -2.41
C TYR A 314 23.69 -11.22 -1.56
N GLY A 315 23.67 -10.98 -0.24
CA GLY A 315 24.81 -11.24 0.64
C GLY A 315 26.01 -10.33 0.39
N GLU A 316 25.80 -9.19 -0.27
CA GLU A 316 26.88 -8.29 -0.71
C GLU A 316 26.98 -7.05 0.18
N ALA A 317 28.11 -6.89 0.88
CA ALA A 317 28.43 -5.67 1.60
C ALA A 317 29.15 -4.68 0.68
N HIS A 318 28.42 -3.66 0.20
CA HIS A 318 28.99 -2.67 -0.70
C HIS A 318 30.11 -1.86 0.01
N PRO A 319 31.29 -1.63 -0.62
CA PRO A 319 32.43 -0.97 0.03
C PRO A 319 32.17 0.47 0.52
N ALA A 320 31.24 1.17 -0.14
CA ALA A 320 30.85 2.53 0.25
C ALA A 320 29.74 2.56 1.31
N ALA A 321 29.26 1.41 1.78
CA ALA A 321 28.22 1.36 2.79
C ALA A 321 28.74 1.91 4.13
N PRO A 322 27.98 2.78 4.82
CA PRO A 322 28.43 3.33 6.09
C PRO A 322 28.60 2.20 7.13
N PRO A 323 29.77 2.04 7.77
CA PRO A 323 30.04 0.93 8.69
C PRO A 323 29.17 0.95 9.96
N GLU A 324 28.61 2.11 10.31
CA GLU A 324 27.63 2.27 11.38
C GLU A 324 26.22 1.78 11.01
N ARG A 325 25.96 1.56 9.71
CA ARG A 325 24.67 1.08 9.17
C ARG A 325 24.72 -0.32 8.58
N LEU A 326 25.88 -0.74 8.06
CA LEU A 326 26.08 -2.08 7.52
C LEU A 326 27.37 -2.70 8.05
N LYS A 327 27.27 -3.91 8.59
CA LYS A 327 28.42 -4.68 9.07
C LYS A 327 28.43 -6.08 8.46
N TYR A 328 29.53 -6.44 7.81
CA TYR A 328 29.79 -7.81 7.38
C TYR A 328 30.63 -8.56 8.42
N LEU A 329 30.23 -9.78 8.73
CA LEU A 329 30.86 -10.69 9.69
C LEU A 329 31.21 -12.00 8.94
N PRO A 330 32.32 -12.01 8.17
CA PRO A 330 32.73 -13.20 7.42
C PRO A 330 33.06 -14.34 8.36
N GLY A 331 32.63 -15.56 8.02
CA GLY A 331 32.91 -16.75 8.82
C GLY A 331 32.65 -16.50 10.30
N SER A 332 31.47 -15.93 10.60
CA SER A 332 31.07 -15.51 11.94
C SER A 332 31.28 -16.65 12.94
N ARG A 333 31.18 -16.39 14.26
CA ARG A 333 31.29 -17.47 15.28
C ARG A 333 30.34 -18.65 15.05
N LEU A 334 29.35 -18.46 14.17
CA LEU A 334 28.34 -19.42 13.78
C LEU A 334 28.73 -20.27 12.55
N GLY A 335 29.92 -20.07 11.98
CA GLY A 335 30.38 -20.80 10.78
C GLY A 335 29.68 -20.38 9.48
N VAL A 336 29.04 -19.21 9.47
CA VAL A 336 28.27 -18.68 8.34
C VAL A 336 28.62 -17.23 8.05
N ASP A 337 28.30 -16.77 6.84
CA ASP A 337 28.38 -15.37 6.46
C ASP A 337 27.19 -14.61 7.02
N ALA A 338 27.45 -13.54 7.76
CA ALA A 338 26.41 -12.72 8.34
C ALA A 338 26.57 -11.24 7.97
N LEU A 339 25.46 -10.59 7.62
CA LEU A 339 25.36 -9.15 7.47
C LEU A 339 24.41 -8.60 8.52
N VAL A 340 24.77 -7.49 9.15
CA VAL A 340 23.92 -6.77 10.08
C VAL A 340 23.59 -5.40 9.50
N ILE A 341 22.31 -5.13 9.31
CA ILE A 341 21.76 -3.93 8.69
C ILE A 341 21.02 -3.12 9.75
N ARG A 342 21.31 -1.82 9.85
CA ARG A 342 20.61 -0.90 10.76
C ARG A 342 19.72 0.06 9.99
N TYR A 343 18.43 0.03 10.32
CA TYR A 343 17.42 0.95 9.80
C TYR A 343 17.10 2.04 10.84
N GLY A 344 16.84 3.25 10.35
CA GLY A 344 16.59 4.43 11.19
C GLY A 344 17.87 5.12 11.69
N GLU A 345 17.68 6.11 12.55
CA GLU A 345 18.74 6.97 13.10
C GLU A 345 18.64 7.04 14.63
N ALA A 346 19.69 7.52 15.30
CA ALA A 346 19.66 7.71 16.74
C ALA A 346 18.55 8.69 17.17
N PRO A 347 17.80 8.41 18.26
CA PRO A 347 17.89 7.27 19.16
C PRO A 347 16.97 6.09 18.78
N ARG A 348 16.33 6.10 17.61
CA ARG A 348 15.32 5.14 17.15
C ARG A 348 15.82 4.37 15.91
N TRP A 349 16.45 3.24 16.15
CA TRP A 349 16.85 2.30 15.10
C TRP A 349 16.35 0.88 15.37
N SER A 350 16.34 0.07 14.32
CA SER A 350 16.19 -1.38 14.37
C SER A 350 17.36 -2.04 13.65
N ASP A 351 17.81 -3.18 14.18
CA ASP A 351 18.86 -3.98 13.56
C ASP A 351 18.23 -5.25 12.96
N LEU A 352 18.69 -5.64 11.77
CA LEU A 352 18.36 -6.87 11.07
C LEU A 352 19.65 -7.67 10.87
N ALA A 353 19.68 -8.92 11.30
CA ALA A 353 20.77 -9.84 10.98
C ALA A 353 20.32 -10.77 9.84
N VAL A 354 21.16 -10.93 8.83
CA VAL A 354 20.91 -11.77 7.67
C VAL A 354 22.05 -12.76 7.54
N PHE A 355 21.72 -14.05 7.46
CA PHE A 355 22.69 -15.14 7.41
C PHE A 355 22.59 -15.86 6.07
N PHE A 356 23.76 -16.12 5.49
CA PHE A 356 23.93 -16.84 4.23
C PHE A 356 24.83 -18.07 4.45
N PRO A 357 24.56 -19.18 3.76
CA PRO A 357 25.40 -20.36 3.85
C PRO A 357 26.78 -20.07 3.26
N SER A 358 27.85 -20.39 4.00
CA SER A 358 29.22 -20.24 3.50
C SER A 358 29.63 -21.46 2.66
N GLY A 359 29.98 -21.23 1.40
CA GLY A 359 30.54 -22.26 0.51
C GLY A 359 29.54 -23.29 -0.04
N ARG A 360 28.23 -23.02 0.05
CA ARG A 360 27.14 -23.85 -0.48
C ARG A 360 25.89 -23.02 -0.75
N ASP A 361 24.90 -23.62 -1.40
CA ASP A 361 23.71 -22.88 -1.87
C ASP A 361 22.61 -22.70 -0.80
N ALA A 362 22.54 -23.59 0.20
CA ALA A 362 21.47 -23.57 1.20
C ALA A 362 21.90 -24.25 2.52
N PHE A 363 21.26 -23.85 3.62
CA PHE A 363 21.16 -24.59 4.88
C PHE A 363 20.13 -25.71 4.75
N ASP A 364 20.36 -26.83 5.41
CA ASP A 364 19.24 -27.69 5.81
C ASP A 364 18.50 -27.10 7.03
N THR A 365 17.43 -27.76 7.47
CA THR A 365 16.62 -27.26 8.59
C THR A 365 17.38 -27.27 9.92
N ASP A 366 18.15 -28.31 10.21
CA ASP A 366 18.86 -28.44 11.49
C ASP A 366 19.96 -27.38 11.59
N GLU A 367 20.65 -27.13 10.49
CA GLU A 367 21.67 -26.08 10.38
C GLU A 367 21.07 -24.69 10.51
N ALA A 368 19.94 -24.43 9.84
CA ALA A 368 19.25 -23.15 9.97
C ALA A 368 18.88 -22.86 11.43
N TRP A 369 18.30 -23.85 12.13
CA TRP A 369 17.96 -23.71 13.54
C TRP A 369 19.20 -23.61 14.44
N SER A 370 20.30 -24.28 14.11
CA SER A 370 21.56 -24.12 14.84
C SER A 370 22.09 -22.69 14.76
N VAL A 371 22.06 -22.07 13.57
CA VAL A 371 22.44 -20.66 13.39
C VAL A 371 21.52 -19.73 14.19
N ILE A 372 20.21 -19.98 14.13
CA ILE A 372 19.20 -19.18 14.83
C ILE A 372 19.37 -19.27 16.35
N ASP A 373 19.51 -20.48 16.90
CA ASP A 373 19.70 -20.72 18.32
C ASP A 373 20.99 -20.08 18.84
N ALA A 374 22.05 -20.12 18.06
CA ALA A 374 23.31 -19.51 18.42
C ALA A 374 23.29 -17.97 18.31
N ALA A 375 22.48 -17.41 17.40
CA ALA A 375 22.28 -15.97 17.26
C ALA A 375 21.32 -15.38 18.31
N MET A 376 20.27 -16.12 18.65
CA MET A 376 19.27 -15.78 19.67
C MET A 376 18.64 -17.06 20.22
N PRO A 377 19.04 -17.53 21.41
CA PRO A 377 18.57 -18.81 21.94
C PRO A 377 17.07 -18.77 22.30
N PRO A 378 16.40 -19.92 22.43
CA PRO A 378 14.96 -20.01 22.66
C PRO A 378 14.44 -19.10 23.79
N GLU A 379 15.15 -19.04 24.91
CA GLU A 379 14.81 -18.20 26.07
C GLU A 379 14.85 -16.70 25.79
N ALA A 380 15.66 -16.26 24.83
CA ALA A 380 15.76 -14.85 24.42
C ALA A 380 14.73 -14.48 23.32
N ARG A 381 14.25 -15.46 22.55
CA ARG A 381 13.22 -15.25 21.51
C ARG A 381 11.84 -14.98 22.12
N GLY A 382 11.56 -15.62 23.26
CA GLY A 382 10.24 -15.66 23.89
C GLY A 382 9.29 -16.65 23.22
N ASP A 383 8.04 -16.68 23.68
CA ASP A 383 7.03 -17.61 23.16
C ASP A 383 6.69 -17.32 21.70
N ILE A 384 6.30 -18.37 20.97
CA ILE A 384 5.78 -18.22 19.61
C ILE A 384 4.43 -17.52 19.66
N GLU A 385 4.26 -16.52 18.79
CA GLU A 385 3.05 -15.72 18.68
C GLU A 385 2.36 -15.96 17.34
N LYS A 386 1.10 -15.55 17.27
CA LYS A 386 0.37 -15.51 16.02
C LYS A 386 0.99 -14.49 15.07
N HIS A 387 1.38 -14.94 13.88
CA HIS A 387 1.89 -14.05 12.85
C HIS A 387 0.75 -13.18 12.28
N PRO A 388 0.97 -11.89 11.97
CA PRO A 388 -0.08 -11.01 11.43
C PRO A 388 -0.70 -11.47 10.10
N LEU A 389 0.06 -12.23 9.31
CA LEU A 389 -0.40 -12.83 8.06
C LEU A 389 -1.08 -14.20 8.24
N ALA A 390 -1.13 -14.75 9.45
CA ALA A 390 -1.83 -16.01 9.72
C ALA A 390 -3.33 -15.82 9.50
N ARG A 391 -4.04 -16.88 9.08
CA ARG A 391 -5.50 -16.79 8.97
C ARG A 391 -6.09 -16.52 10.33
N HIS A 392 -7.28 -15.94 10.36
CA HIS A 392 -7.86 -15.53 11.62
C HIS A 392 -8.08 -16.70 12.61
N ASP A 393 -8.36 -17.91 12.11
CA ASP A 393 -8.60 -19.06 12.97
C ASP A 393 -7.32 -19.86 13.29
N ASP A 394 -6.19 -19.49 12.70
CA ASP A 394 -4.91 -20.15 12.95
C ASP A 394 -4.35 -19.78 14.34
N GLY A 395 -3.72 -20.75 15.01
CA GLY A 395 -2.99 -20.52 16.25
C GLY A 395 -1.65 -19.78 16.04
N ALA A 396 -0.86 -19.70 17.10
CA ALA A 396 0.55 -19.31 16.98
C ALA A 396 1.33 -20.38 16.19
N GLY A 397 2.15 -19.97 15.23
CA GLY A 397 2.81 -20.90 14.32
C GLY A 397 3.52 -20.22 13.15
N PRO A 398 4.27 -21.01 12.35
CA PRO A 398 4.87 -20.53 11.12
C PRO A 398 3.79 -20.20 10.08
N VAL A 399 4.01 -19.14 9.30
CA VAL A 399 3.18 -18.77 8.14
C VAL A 399 4.03 -18.83 6.89
N ARG A 400 3.55 -19.56 5.88
CA ARG A 400 4.21 -19.64 4.58
C ARG A 400 3.63 -18.61 3.61
N VAL A 401 4.51 -17.84 2.99
CA VAL A 401 4.17 -16.88 1.94
C VAL A 401 5.15 -17.09 0.80
N ALA A 402 4.67 -17.65 -0.31
CA ALA A 402 5.51 -18.09 -1.43
C ALA A 402 6.67 -18.97 -0.93
N ARG A 403 7.91 -18.55 -1.16
CA ARG A 403 9.15 -19.24 -0.80
C ARG A 403 9.68 -18.95 0.61
N ASN A 404 8.92 -18.22 1.42
CA ASN A 404 9.30 -17.79 2.76
C ASN A 404 8.48 -18.49 3.84
N GLU A 405 9.15 -18.89 4.92
CA GLU A 405 8.51 -19.29 6.17
C GLU A 405 8.76 -18.21 7.23
N HIS A 406 7.69 -17.58 7.70
CA HIS A 406 7.70 -16.52 8.69
C HIS A 406 7.37 -17.07 10.07
N ARG A 407 8.16 -16.72 11.07
CA ARG A 407 7.90 -17.06 12.48
C ARG A 407 7.95 -15.82 13.33
N SER A 408 6.91 -15.66 14.14
CA SER A 408 6.73 -14.56 15.05
C SER A 408 6.94 -15.04 16.48
N TYR A 409 7.84 -14.41 17.22
CA TYR A 409 8.05 -14.66 18.64
C TYR A 409 7.86 -13.37 19.43
N ALA A 410 7.64 -13.45 20.74
CA ALA A 410 7.41 -12.29 21.60
C ALA A 410 8.49 -11.20 21.50
N HIS A 411 9.74 -11.56 21.18
CA HIS A 411 10.86 -10.61 21.11
C HIS A 411 11.54 -10.52 19.75
N CYS A 412 11.24 -11.42 18.82
CA CYS A 412 11.89 -11.44 17.50
C CYS A 412 10.98 -11.92 16.37
N GLN A 413 11.40 -11.61 15.15
CA GLN A 413 10.88 -12.18 13.91
C GLN A 413 11.99 -12.94 13.20
N ILE A 414 11.64 -14.10 12.67
CA ILE A 414 12.52 -14.94 11.88
C ILE A 414 11.85 -15.22 10.54
N VAL A 415 12.61 -15.05 9.46
CA VAL A 415 12.19 -15.42 8.12
C VAL A 415 13.21 -16.39 7.53
N LEU A 416 12.74 -17.57 7.12
CA LEU A 416 13.52 -18.54 6.37
C LEU A 416 13.12 -18.42 4.89
N SER A 417 14.08 -18.09 4.01
CA SER A 417 13.83 -17.95 2.57
C SER A 417 14.53 -19.07 1.80
N GLY A 418 13.80 -19.82 0.96
CA GLY A 418 14.38 -20.95 0.21
C GLY A 418 13.34 -21.84 -0.45
N GLU A 419 13.49 -23.14 -0.30
CA GLU A 419 12.56 -24.17 -0.79
C GLU A 419 11.92 -24.86 0.44
N PRO A 420 10.78 -24.35 0.95
CA PRO A 420 10.18 -24.87 2.19
C PRO A 420 9.83 -26.37 2.11
N GLU A 421 9.38 -26.83 0.95
CA GLU A 421 9.00 -28.24 0.73
C GLU A 421 10.23 -29.16 0.70
N ALA A 422 11.37 -28.66 0.22
CA ALA A 422 12.64 -29.39 0.25
C ALA A 422 13.41 -29.18 1.57
N GLN A 423 12.90 -28.33 2.47
CA GLN A 423 13.56 -27.95 3.72
C GLN A 423 14.98 -27.38 3.51
N ARG A 424 15.17 -26.64 2.42
CA ARG A 424 16.45 -26.00 2.05
C ARG A 424 16.32 -24.49 2.12
N TRP A 425 17.17 -23.83 2.92
CA TRP A 425 17.07 -22.40 3.19
C TRP A 425 18.28 -21.66 2.65
N GLN A 426 18.08 -20.78 1.68
CA GLN A 426 19.16 -19.99 1.07
C GLN A 426 19.57 -18.81 1.94
N ARG A 427 18.67 -18.35 2.83
CA ARG A 427 18.87 -17.20 3.68
C ARG A 427 17.99 -17.26 4.92
N ILE A 428 18.52 -16.75 6.02
CA ILE A 428 17.80 -16.54 7.28
C ILE A 428 17.83 -15.04 7.60
N GLU A 429 16.68 -14.44 7.87
CA GLU A 429 16.57 -13.08 8.39
C GLU A 429 16.08 -13.11 9.83
N MET A 430 16.69 -12.32 10.71
CA MET A 430 16.28 -12.16 12.10
C MET A 430 16.20 -10.67 12.44
N GLY A 431 15.13 -10.26 13.13
CA GLY A 431 14.93 -8.88 13.58
C GLY A 431 14.25 -8.84 14.96
N ALA A 432 14.56 -7.83 15.78
CA ALA A 432 13.86 -7.62 17.06
C ALA A 432 12.50 -6.95 16.84
N ARG A 433 11.44 -7.41 17.55
CA ARG A 433 10.10 -6.78 17.49
C ARG A 433 9.99 -5.53 18.34
N HIS A 434 10.67 -5.53 19.48
CA HIS A 434 10.76 -4.41 20.39
C HIS A 434 12.24 -4.09 20.61
N ARG A 435 12.57 -2.95 21.21
CA ARG A 435 13.93 -2.67 21.69
C ARG A 435 14.30 -3.71 22.73
N SER A 436 14.67 -4.92 22.31
CA SER A 436 15.26 -5.88 23.21
C SER A 436 16.64 -5.34 23.49
N ASP A 437 16.84 -4.76 24.67
CA ASP A 437 18.14 -4.30 25.13
C ASP A 437 19.21 -5.41 25.06
N HIS A 438 18.75 -6.65 24.89
CA HIS A 438 19.49 -7.90 24.89
C HIS A 438 19.96 -8.39 23.52
N TRP A 439 19.37 -7.96 22.40
CA TRP A 439 19.82 -8.41 21.06
C TRP A 439 20.45 -7.26 20.27
N ARG A 440 21.78 -7.24 20.27
CA ARG A 440 22.59 -6.16 19.67
C ARG A 440 23.57 -6.73 18.65
N PRO A 441 23.11 -7.20 17.48
CA PRO A 441 23.96 -7.87 16.51
C PRO A 441 25.11 -6.98 15.99
N PHE A 442 24.94 -5.65 16.00
CA PHE A 442 26.02 -4.71 15.67
C PHE A 442 27.23 -4.78 16.62
N GLN A 443 27.03 -5.26 17.85
CA GLN A 443 28.10 -5.44 18.85
C GLN A 443 28.86 -6.77 18.65
N TRP A 444 28.37 -7.68 17.80
CA TRP A 444 29.06 -8.94 17.50
C TRP A 444 30.42 -8.68 16.84
N GLY A 445 31.46 -9.38 17.25
CA GLY A 445 32.82 -9.20 16.71
C GLY A 445 33.59 -7.98 17.23
N GLY A 446 33.05 -7.24 18.22
CA GLY A 446 33.86 -6.28 19.00
C GLY A 446 34.77 -6.99 20.03
N PRO A 447 35.80 -6.30 20.59
CA PRO A 447 36.56 -6.84 21.71
C PRO A 447 35.59 -7.20 22.83
N ALA A 448 35.75 -8.40 23.40
CA ALA A 448 34.90 -8.87 24.49
C ALA A 448 34.86 -7.80 25.58
N ARG A 449 33.66 -7.35 25.96
CA ARG A 449 33.51 -6.44 27.10
C ARG A 449 34.07 -7.18 28.31
N SER A 450 35.20 -6.73 28.84
CA SER A 450 35.69 -7.12 30.15
C SER A 450 34.62 -6.67 31.15
N SER A 451 33.85 -7.65 31.65
CA SER A 451 32.88 -7.50 32.72
C SER A 451 33.53 -7.05 34.01
#